data_AF-A0A1Q8CQG2-F1
#
_entry.id   AF-A0A1Q8CQG2-F1
#
_cell.length_a   1.000
_cell.length_b   1.000
_cell.length_c   1.000
_cell.angle_alpha   90.00
_cell.angle_beta   90.00
_cell.angle_gamma   90.00
#
_symmetry.space_group_name_H-M   'P 1'
#
loop_
_entity.id
_entity.type
_entity.pdbx_description
1 polymer ?
#
loop_
_entity_poly.entity_id
_entity_poly.type
_entity_poly.pdbx_seq_one_letter_code
_entity_poly.pdbx_strand_id
1 'polypeptide(L)'
;MKDEKGDKVFNGKREKGIDVLCALAVVTESLKSNVDLVILASADSDLAPALDQALDLGEAKIETTSWFDATRPRQSSQLRPTSRTVWNTRLGQSEFERCWDRNEY
;
A
#
# COMPACT_ATOMS: atom_id res chain seq x y z
N MET A 1 27.53 -1.69 -15.37
CA MET A 1 28.56 -2.41 -16.14
C MET A 1 27.93 -2.76 -17.48
N LYS A 2 28.58 -2.49 -18.62
CA LYS A 2 28.10 -2.91 -19.94
C LYS A 2 28.79 -4.24 -20.26
N ASP A 3 28.10 -5.14 -20.95
CA ASP A 3 28.77 -6.33 -21.49
C ASP A 3 29.67 -5.95 -22.67
N GLU A 4 30.40 -6.93 -23.21
CA GLU A 4 31.31 -6.73 -24.35
C GLU A 4 30.59 -6.30 -25.64
N LYS A 5 29.24 -6.36 -25.67
CA LYS A 5 28.39 -5.94 -26.79
C LYS A 5 27.71 -4.58 -26.56
N GLY A 6 27.93 -3.95 -25.40
CA GLY A 6 27.40 -2.63 -25.07
C GLY A 6 26.02 -2.64 -24.41
N ASP A 7 25.46 -3.81 -24.10
CA ASP A 7 24.15 -3.95 -23.49
C ASP A 7 24.21 -3.67 -21.97
N LYS A 8 23.13 -3.10 -21.43
CA LYS A 8 23.03 -2.81 -19.99
C LYS A 8 22.93 -4.13 -19.22
N VAL A 9 24.00 -4.49 -18.51
CA VAL A 9 23.96 -5.62 -17.58
C VAL A 9 23.13 -5.24 -16.36
N PHE A 10 22.03 -5.95 -16.15
CA PHE A 10 21.19 -5.81 -14.97
C PHE A 10 21.95 -6.41 -13.78
N ASN A 11 22.54 -5.55 -12.93
CA ASN A 11 23.42 -5.98 -11.83
C ASN A 11 22.63 -6.34 -10.55
N GLY A 12 21.57 -7.13 -10.70
CA GLY A 12 20.67 -7.57 -9.63
C GLY A 12 19.61 -6.55 -9.21
N LYS A 13 18.58 -7.04 -8.51
CA LYS A 13 17.51 -6.25 -7.90
C LYS A 13 17.97 -5.83 -6.49
N ARG A 14 18.30 -4.55 -6.30
CA ARG A 14 18.56 -3.99 -4.97
C ARG A 14 17.23 -3.61 -4.34
N GLU A 15 16.69 -4.47 -3.48
CA GLU A 15 15.45 -4.17 -2.76
C GLU A 15 15.65 -2.99 -1.81
N LYS A 16 14.73 -2.03 -1.87
CA LYS A 16 14.82 -0.76 -1.14
C LYS A 16 14.28 -0.85 0.29
N GLY A 17 13.63 -1.97 0.65
CA GLY A 17 13.01 -2.17 1.98
C GLY A 17 11.82 -1.25 2.29
N ILE A 18 11.17 -0.71 1.26
CA ILE A 18 10.03 0.22 1.41
C ILE A 18 8.81 -0.49 2.00
N ASP A 19 8.60 -1.74 1.62
CA ASP A 19 7.63 -2.67 2.19
C ASP A 19 7.82 -2.84 3.70
N VAL A 20 9.05 -3.10 4.15
CA VAL A 20 9.39 -3.24 5.56
C VAL A 20 9.14 -1.94 6.33
N LEU A 21 9.53 -0.79 5.77
CA LEU A 21 9.28 0.51 6.39
C LEU A 21 7.78 0.81 6.48
N CYS A 22 7.00 0.47 5.45
CA CYS A 22 5.56 0.63 5.45
C CYS A 22 4.89 -0.26 6.51
N ALA A 23 5.30 -1.53 6.60
CA ALA A 23 4.84 -2.47 7.62
C ALA A 23 5.10 -1.94 9.04
N LEU A 24 6.32 -1.48 9.32
CA LEU A 24 6.68 -0.90 10.62
C LEU A 24 5.88 0.36 10.93
N ALA A 25 5.67 1.23 9.94
CA ALA A 25 4.90 2.46 10.12
C ALA A 25 3.44 2.16 10.48
N VAL A 26 2.79 1.22 9.78
CA VAL A 26 1.39 0.85 10.07
C VAL A 26 1.21 0.38 11.51
N VAL A 27 2.08 -0.51 12.00
CA VAL A 27 2.02 -1.02 13.38
C VAL A 27 2.39 0.07 14.39
N THR A 28 3.43 0.86 14.11
CA THR A 28 3.90 1.89 15.05
C THR A 28 2.86 2.99 15.21
N GLU A 29 2.28 3.48 14.12
CA GLU A 29 1.26 4.53 14.16
C GLU A 29 -0.04 4.02 14.80
N SER A 30 -0.42 2.75 14.61
CA SER A 30 -1.64 2.22 15.22
C SER A 30 -1.57 2.08 16.75
N LEU A 31 -0.36 2.02 17.31
CA LEU A 31 -0.12 1.93 18.76
C LEU A 31 -0.08 3.30 19.45
N LYS A 32 -0.07 4.40 18.69
CA LYS A 32 0.01 5.74 19.28
C LYS A 32 -1.37 6.18 19.77
N SER A 33 -1.46 6.54 21.04
CA SER A 33 -2.70 7.04 21.65
C SER A 33 -3.21 8.37 21.09
N ASN A 34 -2.39 9.09 20.31
CA ASN A 34 -2.78 10.33 19.63
C ASN A 34 -3.13 10.12 18.14
N VAL A 35 -3.25 8.87 17.69
CA VAL A 35 -3.64 8.52 16.33
C VAL A 35 -4.96 7.77 16.41
N ASP A 36 -6.05 8.41 15.96
CA ASP A 36 -7.38 7.79 15.98
C ASP A 36 -7.60 6.84 14.78
N LEU A 37 -6.91 7.09 13.67
CA LEU A 37 -7.10 6.37 12.40
C LEU A 37 -5.79 6.27 11.61
N VAL A 38 -5.46 5.04 11.19
CA VAL A 38 -4.41 4.74 10.20
C VAL A 38 -5.06 4.32 8.89
N ILE A 39 -4.67 4.96 7.78
CA ILE A 39 -5.11 4.60 6.44
C ILE A 39 -3.93 3.98 5.68
N LEU A 40 -4.04 2.70 5.33
CA LEU A 40 -3.04 2.00 4.52
C LEU A 40 -3.43 2.03 3.03
N ALA A 41 -2.73 2.86 2.26
CA ALA A 41 -2.88 2.96 0.82
C ALA A 41 -1.92 2.01 0.10
N SER A 42 -2.29 0.73 -0.01
CA SER A 42 -1.47 -0.27 -0.70
C SER A 42 -2.31 -1.41 -1.28
N ALA A 43 -1.75 -2.01 -2.34
CA ALA A 43 -2.24 -3.23 -2.97
C ALA A 43 -1.29 -4.42 -2.75
N ASP A 44 -0.22 -4.21 -1.99
CA ASP A 44 0.85 -5.17 -1.74
C ASP A 44 0.40 -6.19 -0.69
N SER A 45 0.24 -7.45 -1.11
CA SER A 45 -0.19 -8.54 -0.24
C SER A 45 0.82 -8.87 0.86
N ASP A 46 2.09 -8.51 0.68
CA ASP A 46 3.14 -8.80 1.66
C ASP A 46 2.99 -7.95 2.94
N LEU A 47 2.16 -6.90 2.90
CA LEU A 47 1.78 -6.10 4.08
C LEU A 47 0.66 -6.71 4.92
N ALA A 48 0.01 -7.79 4.47
CA ALA A 48 -1.10 -8.41 5.20
C ALA A 48 -0.73 -8.82 6.65
N PRO A 49 0.44 -9.41 6.94
CA PRO A 49 0.83 -9.73 8.32
C PRO A 49 0.99 -8.48 9.21
N ALA A 50 1.48 -7.38 8.66
CA ALA A 50 1.61 -6.12 9.41
C ALA A 50 0.23 -5.51 9.71
N LEU A 51 -0.69 -5.61 8.74
CA LEU A 51 -2.08 -5.20 8.92
C LEU A 51 -2.78 -6.05 9.99
N ASP A 52 -2.61 -7.37 9.99
CA ASP A 52 -3.12 -8.26 11.03
C ASP A 52 -2.57 -7.87 12.42
N GLN A 53 -1.25 -7.65 12.52
CA GLN A 53 -0.61 -7.24 13.77
C GLN A 53 -1.13 -5.91 14.31
N ALA A 54 -1.34 -4.94 13.42
CA ALA A 54 -1.85 -3.63 13.77
C ALA A 54 -3.33 -3.69 14.22
N LEU A 55 -4.14 -4.56 13.62
CA LEU A 55 -5.53 -4.80 14.03
C LEU A 55 -5.66 -5.52 15.38
N ASP A 56 -4.66 -6.32 15.73
CA ASP A 56 -4.65 -7.12 16.95
C ASP A 56 -4.08 -6.35 18.15
N LEU A 57 -3.06 -5.51 17.95
CA LEU A 57 -2.40 -4.76 19.03
C LEU A 57 -2.73 -3.27 19.08
N GLY A 58 -3.11 -2.69 17.95
CA GLY A 58 -3.31 -1.24 17.82
C GLY A 58 -4.52 -0.72 18.59
N GLU A 59 -4.43 0.54 18.99
CA GLU A 59 -5.54 1.29 19.58
C GLU A 59 -6.31 2.08 18.51
N ALA A 60 -5.60 2.52 17.45
CA ALA A 60 -6.18 3.25 16.34
C ALA A 60 -7.12 2.39 15.49
N LYS A 61 -8.17 3.01 14.94
CA LYS A 61 -8.93 2.40 13.84
C LYS A 61 -8.01 2.22 12.63
N ILE A 62 -8.22 1.16 11.86
CA ILE A 62 -7.47 0.93 10.62
C ILE A 62 -8.44 0.84 9.45
N GLU A 63 -8.11 1.52 8.36
CA GLU A 63 -8.78 1.44 7.07
C GLU A 63 -7.74 1.22 5.96
N THR A 64 -8.17 0.62 4.85
CA THR A 64 -7.34 0.46 3.66
C THR A 64 -7.90 1.29 2.50
N THR A 65 -7.06 1.58 1.53
CA THR A 65 -7.50 2.13 0.25
C THR A 65 -6.74 1.48 -0.89
N SER A 66 -7.45 1.19 -1.97
CA SER A 66 -6.87 0.55 -3.14
C SER A 66 -7.46 1.09 -4.44
N TRP A 67 -6.65 1.05 -5.50
CA TRP A 67 -7.15 1.30 -6.85
C TRP A 67 -8.14 0.21 -7.25
N PHE A 68 -9.22 0.64 -7.91
CA PHE A 68 -10.30 -0.20 -8.32
C PHE A 68 -10.75 0.16 -9.74
N ASP A 69 -10.69 -0.83 -10.62
CA ASP A 69 -11.24 -0.77 -11.96
C ASP A 69 -12.57 -1.53 -11.97
N ALA A 70 -13.67 -0.78 -12.05
CA ALA A 70 -15.03 -1.34 -12.12
C ALA A 70 -15.26 -2.21 -13.36
N THR A 71 -14.50 -2.00 -14.45
CA THR A 71 -14.57 -2.81 -15.66
C THR A 71 -13.81 -4.12 -15.53
N ARG A 72 -12.82 -4.18 -14.62
CA ARG A 72 -11.97 -5.35 -14.36
C ARG A 72 -11.85 -5.65 -12.87
N PRO A 73 -12.96 -5.98 -12.18
CA PRO A 73 -12.97 -6.14 -10.73
C PRO A 73 -12.05 -7.29 -10.25
N ARG A 74 -11.84 -8.33 -11.08
CA ARG A 74 -10.94 -9.45 -10.76
C ARG A 74 -9.45 -9.09 -10.80
N GLN A 75 -9.10 -7.99 -11.46
CA GLN A 75 -7.72 -7.50 -11.55
C GLN A 75 -7.43 -6.42 -10.50
N SER A 76 -8.46 -5.94 -9.81
CA SER A 76 -8.31 -4.98 -8.72
C SER A 76 -8.00 -5.73 -7.44
N SER A 77 -6.75 -5.64 -6.96
CA SER A 77 -6.37 -6.19 -5.67
C SER A 77 -6.79 -5.27 -4.52
N GLN A 78 -7.06 -5.91 -3.40
CA GLN A 78 -7.34 -5.26 -2.13
C GLN A 78 -6.61 -6.05 -1.06
N LEU A 79 -5.99 -5.35 -0.11
CA LEU A 79 -5.43 -5.93 1.09
C LEU A 79 -6.52 -6.64 1.90
N ARG A 80 -6.30 -7.92 2.21
CA ARG A 80 -7.21 -8.75 2.99
C ARG A 80 -6.46 -9.25 4.22
N PRO A 81 -6.76 -8.71 5.42
CA PRO A 81 -6.27 -9.28 6.66
C PRO A 81 -6.84 -10.68 6.86
N THR A 82 -6.12 -11.51 7.61
CA THR A 82 -6.48 -12.89 7.88
C THR A 82 -7.56 -12.98 8.96
N SER A 83 -7.50 -12.10 9.97
CA SER A 83 -8.29 -12.25 11.19
C SER A 83 -9.67 -11.58 11.13
N ARG A 84 -9.81 -10.46 10.42
CA ARG A 84 -11.05 -9.66 10.37
C ARG A 84 -11.20 -8.84 9.10
N THR A 85 -12.42 -8.43 8.78
CA THR A 85 -12.67 -7.52 7.66
C THR A 85 -12.29 -6.08 8.03
N VAL A 86 -11.63 -5.40 7.09
CA VAL A 86 -11.28 -3.98 7.21
C VAL A 86 -12.02 -3.20 6.13
N TRP A 87 -12.49 -2.01 6.49
CA TRP A 87 -13.09 -1.10 5.53
C TRP A 87 -12.07 -0.70 4.48
N ASN A 88 -12.45 -0.79 3.21
CA ASN A 88 -11.59 -0.42 2.10
C ASN A 88 -12.25 0.59 1.18
N THR A 89 -11.66 1.77 1.10
CA THR A 89 -12.04 2.79 0.14
C THR A 89 -11.50 2.39 -1.24
N ARG A 90 -12.40 2.23 -2.21
CA ARG A 90 -12.04 1.93 -3.60
C ARG A 90 -11.91 3.23 -4.37
N LEU A 91 -10.72 3.49 -4.89
CA LEU A 91 -10.43 4.68 -5.70
C LEU A 91 -10.42 4.29 -7.16
N GLY A 92 -11.20 4.98 -7.99
CA GLY A 92 -11.25 4.78 -9.42
C GLY A 92 -10.67 5.97 -10.19
N GLN A 93 -10.85 5.93 -11.51
CA GLN A 93 -10.44 7.00 -12.41
C GLN A 93 -11.06 8.35 -12.02
N SER A 94 -12.33 8.38 -11.60
CA SER A 94 -13.01 9.61 -11.19
C SER A 94 -12.34 10.29 -10.00
N GLU A 95 -11.89 9.52 -8.99
CA GLU A 95 -11.21 10.07 -7.82
C GLU A 95 -9.83 10.60 -8.19
N PHE A 96 -9.12 9.91 -9.09
CA PHE A 96 -7.84 10.38 -9.61
C PHE A 96 -7.98 11.70 -10.38
N GLU A 97 -8.93 11.78 -11.31
CA GLU A 97 -9.17 12.98 -12.13
C GLU A 97 -9.55 14.21 -11.30
N ARG A 98 -10.23 14.00 -10.16
CA ARG A 98 -10.59 15.08 -9.24
C ARG A 98 -9.39 15.67 -8.49
N CYS A 99 -8.34 14.87 -8.27
CA CYS A 99 -7.15 15.27 -7.53
C CYS A 99 -5.96 15.62 -8.44
N TRP A 100 -6.10 15.45 -9.76
CA TRP A 100 -5.03 15.69 -10.72
C TRP A 100 -4.74 17.18 -10.87
N ASP A 101 -3.54 17.62 -10.46
CA ASP A 101 -3.04 18.96 -10.75
C ASP A 101 -2.72 19.05 -12.26
N ARG A 102 -3.35 20.01 -12.94
CA ARG A 102 -3.20 20.23 -14.38
C ARG A 102 -2.11 21.24 -14.71
N ASN A 103 -1.48 21.84 -13.71
CA ASN A 103 -0.40 22.79 -13.92
C ASN A 103 0.88 22.07 -14.36
N GLU A 104 1.55 22.64 -15.36
CA GLU A 104 2.87 22.22 -15.82
C GLU A 104 3.91 23.12 -15.11
N TYR A 105 4.77 22.52 -14.28
CA TYR A 105 5.83 23.21 -13.52
C TYR A 105 7.21 22.97 -14.12
#